data_AF-A0A0M2CQQ0-F1
#
_entry.id   AF-A0A0M2CQQ0-F1
#
_cell.length_a   1.000
_cell.length_b   1.000
_cell.length_c   1.000
_cell.angle_alpha   90.00
_cell.angle_beta   90.00
_cell.angle_gamma   90.00
#
_symmetry.space_group_name_H-M   'P 1'
#
loop_
_entity.id
_entity.type
_entity.pdbx_description
1 polymer ?
#
loop_
_entity_poly.entity_id
_entity_poly.type
_entity_poly.pdbx_seq_one_letter_code
_entity_poly.pdbx_strand_id
1 'polypeptide(L)' 'EGIDLPGADLSHEELTVAVIPEQVDEFTCASCFLVRHRSQLARQSGQTRYCTDCEG' A
#
# COMPACT_ATOMS: atom_id res chain seq x y z
N GLU A 1 6.16 37.69 -14.41
CA GLU A 1 4.77 37.35 -14.76
C GLU A 1 4.78 35.89 -15.21
N GLY A 2 4.30 34.99 -14.36
CA GLY A 2 4.36 33.54 -14.55
C GLY A 2 3.13 33.07 -15.30
N ILE A 3 3.34 32.15 -16.24
CA ILE A 3 2.29 31.61 -17.11
C ILE A 3 1.46 30.64 -16.27
N ASP A 4 0.21 31.01 -15.97
CA ASP A 4 -0.76 30.09 -15.37
C ASP A 4 -1.24 29.10 -16.43
N LEU A 5 -0.88 27.83 -16.23
CA LEU A 5 -1.30 26.74 -17.10
C LEU A 5 -2.71 26.29 -16.68
N PRO A 6 -3.68 26.20 -17.60
CA PRO A 6 -5.01 25.68 -17.29
C PRO A 6 -4.88 24.21 -16.86
N GLY A 7 -5.31 23.91 -15.63
CA GLY A 7 -5.25 22.58 -15.02
C GLY A 7 -4.32 22.44 -13.81
N ALA A 8 -3.67 23.53 -13.37
CA ALA A 8 -2.78 23.53 -12.20
C ALA A 8 -3.49 23.79 -10.85
N ASP A 9 -4.78 24.12 -10.85
CA ASP A 9 -5.56 24.30 -9.62
C ASP A 9 -6.34 23.02 -9.26
N LEU A 10 -5.68 22.11 -8.53
CA LEU A 10 -6.32 20.94 -7.91
C LEU A 10 -6.80 21.25 -6.47
N SER A 11 -6.85 22.52 -6.05
CA SER A 11 -7.20 22.88 -4.67
C SER A 11 -8.68 22.65 -4.32
N HIS A 12 -9.53 22.42 -5.32
CA HIS A 12 -10.97 22.20 -5.18
C HIS A 12 -11.41 20.74 -5.47
N GLU A 13 -10.48 19.81 -5.69
CA GLU A 13 -10.81 18.41 -5.96
C GLU A 13 -10.60 17.53 -4.71
N GLU A 14 -11.68 16.89 -4.23
CA GLU A 14 -11.63 15.93 -3.14
C GLU A 14 -11.22 14.55 -3.66
N LEU A 15 -10.00 14.10 -3.33
CA LEU A 15 -9.53 12.76 -3.68
C LEU A 15 -10.27 11.71 -2.84
N THR A 16 -11.28 11.07 -3.42
CA THR A 16 -12.00 9.96 -2.79
C THR A 16 -11.20 8.66 -2.95
N VAL A 17 -10.69 8.12 -1.84
CA VAL A 17 -9.95 6.85 -1.83
C VAL A 17 -10.77 5.78 -1.11
N ALA A 18 -11.02 4.65 -1.77
CA ALA A 18 -11.61 3.48 -1.13
C ALA A 18 -10.53 2.68 -0.40
N VAL A 19 -10.75 2.38 0.88
CA VAL A 19 -9.90 1.48 1.66
C VAL A 19 -10.45 0.07 1.55
N ILE A 20 -9.66 -0.85 0.99
CA ILE A 20 -10.01 -2.28 0.94
C ILE A 20 -9.15 -3.00 1.98
N PRO A 21 -9.74 -3.73 2.94
CA PRO A 21 -9.00 -4.50 3.93
C PRO A 21 -8.34 -5.75 3.31
N GLU A 22 -7.32 -6.28 3.99
CA GLU A 22 -6.68 -7.55 3.60
C GLU A 22 -7.71 -8.68 3.55
N GLN A 23 -7.71 -9.47 2.48
CA GLN A 23 -8.57 -10.64 2.36
C GLN A 23 -8.10 -11.77 3.30
N VAL A 24 -8.94 -12.79 3.49
CA VAL A 24 -8.68 -13.90 4.42
C VAL A 24 -7.36 -14.63 4.17
N ASP A 25 -6.95 -14.69 2.91
CA ASP A 25 -5.75 -15.34 2.39
C ASP A 25 -4.61 -14.37 2.08
N GLU A 26 -4.73 -13.11 2.49
CA GLU A 26 -3.73 -12.06 2.29
C GLU A 26 -3.10 -11.59 3.61
N PHE A 27 -1.99 -10.88 3.49
CA PHE A 27 -1.39 -10.10 4.56
C PHE A 27 -0.58 -8.91 4.04
N THR A 28 -0.44 -7.88 4.87
CA THR A 28 0.49 -6.77 4.61
C THR A 28 1.90 -7.11 5.13
N CYS A 29 2.91 -7.09 4.25
CA CYS A 29 4.31 -7.28 4.65
C CYS A 29 4.83 -6.07 5.43
N ALA A 30 5.44 -6.29 6.59
CA ALA A 30 5.95 -5.22 7.44
C ALA A 30 7.27 -4.58 6.96
N SER A 31 7.92 -5.15 5.94
CA SER A 31 9.13 -4.58 5.34
C SER A 31 8.82 -3.72 4.12
N CYS A 32 8.00 -4.22 3.18
CA CYS A 32 7.68 -3.52 1.93
C CYS A 32 6.28 -2.89 1.88
N PHE A 33 5.44 -3.09 2.90
CA PHE A 33 4.06 -2.57 3.00
C PHE A 33 3.11 -3.00 1.87
N LEU A 34 3.49 -3.99 1.07
CA LEU A 34 2.64 -4.57 0.02
C LEU A 34 1.77 -5.68 0.59
N VAL A 35 0.55 -5.78 0.05
CA VAL A 35 -0.34 -6.92 0.28
C VAL A 35 0.17 -8.13 -0.50
N ARG A 36 0.27 -9.27 0.17
CA ARG A 36 0.76 -10.53 -0.38
C ARG A 36 -0.17 -11.67 0.02
N HIS A 37 -0.28 -12.68 -0.85
CA HIS A 37 -0.97 -13.91 -0.49
C HIS A 37 -0.18 -14.67 0.60
N ARG A 38 -0.87 -15.33 1.53
CA ARG A 38 -0.29 -16.06 2.67
C ARG A 38 0.73 -17.12 2.28
N SER A 39 0.67 -17.64 1.04
CA SER A 39 1.70 -18.54 0.51
C SER A 39 3.09 -17.91 0.41
N GLN A 40 3.17 -16.57 0.41
CA GLN A 40 4.41 -15.80 0.39
C GLN A 40 4.89 -15.43 1.81
N LEU A 41 4.29 -15.96 2.88
CA LEU A 41 4.73 -15.69 4.25
C LEU A 41 6.08 -16.39 4.53
N ALA A 42 7.12 -15.61 4.80
CA ALA A 42 8.45 -16.13 5.11
C ALA A 42 8.74 -16.14 6.62
N ARG A 43 8.34 -15.07 7.32
CA ARG A 43 8.54 -14.95 8.77
C ARG A 43 7.34 -14.29 9.42
N GLN A 44 7.00 -14.76 10.61
CA GLN A 44 6.04 -14.10 11.49
C GLN A 44 6.63 -13.92 12.89
N SER A 45 6.52 -12.72 13.45
CA SER A 45 6.91 -12.40 14.82
C SER A 45 5.76 -11.66 15.49
N GLY A 46 5.03 -12.36 16.37
CA GLY A 46 3.79 -11.84 16.94
C GLY A 46 2.75 -11.55 15.86
N GLN A 47 2.33 -10.29 15.75
CA GLN A 47 1.40 -9.82 14.73
C GLN A 47 2.07 -9.35 13.43
N THR A 48 3.40 -9.27 13.41
CA THR A 48 4.16 -8.76 12.28
C THR A 48 4.50 -9.89 11.31
N ARG A 49 4.16 -9.71 10.02
CA ARG A 49 4.36 -10.70 8.96
C ARG A 49 5.29 -10.15 7.88
N TYR A 50 6.15 -11.00 7.34
CA TYR A 50 7.17 -10.63 6.34
C TYR A 50 7.10 -11.58 5.16
N CYS A 51 7.18 -11.03 3.94
CA CYS A 51 7.11 -11.83 2.72
C CYS A 51 8.46 -12.42 2.31
N THR A 52 8.42 -13.45 1.46
CA THR A 52 9.60 -14.11 0.88
C THR A 52 10.55 -13.17 0.17
N ASP A 53 10.04 -12.12 -0.48
CA ASP A 53 10.87 -11.16 -1.21
C ASP A 53 11.69 -10.25 -0.27
N CYS A 54 11.30 -10.13 1.01
CA CYS A 54 11.95 -9.25 1.98
C CYS A 54 12.87 -10.00 2.96
N GLU A 55 12.66 -11.30 3.14
CA GLU A 55 13.43 -12.15 4.06
C GLU A 55 14.18 -13.28 3.32
N GLY A 56 14.23 -13.20 1.98
CA GLY A 56 14.93 -14.12 1.06
C GLY A 56 16.00 -13.43 0.24
#